data_AF-A0A938S7C7-F1
#
_entry.id   AF-A0A938S7C7-F1
#
_cell.length_a   1.000
_cell.length_b   1.000
_cell.length_c   1.000
_cell.angle_alpha   90.00
_cell.angle_beta   90.00
_cell.angle_gamma   90.00
#
_symmetry.space_group_name_H-M   'P 1'
#
loop_
_entity.id
_entity.type
_entity.pdbx_description
1 polymer ?
#
loop_
_entity_poly.entity_id
_entity_poly.type
_entity_poly.pdbx_seq_one_letter_code
_entity_poly.pdbx_strand_id
1 'polypeptide(L)'
;GDVSDHRRWCNEDVNLRYHPEYGSVFFGYLSNVRSLICPTFRRLAKSGYNHPDFDDDIATGVPRYNPWMNYTQNAYLGPRNSPCQPLAYKLTTVKNPGSTFTHADEGPFKEVGINTQGLNDTALFPLWPSTDAVAKVQQRGSAWNVKPGPDGVGTFADVIAGFHQAPSGNRVAGKGNCAFADGHVAPASRMDTFPLAWPR
;
A
#
# COMPACT_ATOMS: atom_id res chain seq x y z
N GLY A 1 18.65 18.85 3.02
CA GLY A 1 17.31 19.04 2.44
C GLY A 1 16.37 18.19 3.23
N ASP A 2 15.23 18.71 3.63
CA ASP A 2 14.22 17.99 4.38
C ASP A 2 13.80 16.73 3.59
N VAL A 3 14.30 15.58 4.00
CA VAL A 3 13.92 14.29 3.40
C VAL A 3 12.90 13.72 4.36
N SER A 4 11.64 14.09 4.13
CA SER A 4 10.52 13.58 4.93
C SER A 4 10.66 12.07 5.11
N ASP A 5 10.44 11.59 6.34
CA ASP A 5 10.72 10.21 6.75
C ASP A 5 10.02 9.15 5.88
N HIS A 6 8.92 9.53 5.24
CA HIS A 6 8.15 8.68 4.32
C HIS A 6 8.82 8.54 2.93
N ARG A 7 9.62 9.50 2.45
CA ARG A 7 10.29 9.47 1.11
C ARG A 7 11.50 8.52 1.03
N ARG A 8 11.92 7.95 2.17
CA ARG A 8 13.14 7.12 2.25
C ARG A 8 13.06 5.85 1.39
N TRP A 9 11.87 5.38 1.07
CA TRP A 9 11.63 4.15 0.28
C TRP A 9 11.85 4.31 -1.22
N CYS A 10 11.93 5.56 -1.71
CA CYS A 10 12.11 5.88 -3.12
C CYS A 10 13.26 6.84 -3.43
N ASN A 11 14.02 7.23 -2.42
CA ASN A 11 15.16 8.14 -2.54
C ASN A 11 16.51 7.43 -2.37
N GLU A 12 17.34 7.46 -3.42
CA GLU A 12 18.68 6.87 -3.39
C GLU A 12 19.61 7.56 -2.38
N ASP A 13 19.42 8.84 -2.10
CA ASP A 13 20.22 9.63 -1.14
C ASP A 13 20.13 9.09 0.30
N VAL A 14 19.04 8.40 0.64
CA VAL A 14 18.76 7.88 1.98
C VAL A 14 18.37 6.41 1.90
N ASN A 15 18.80 5.71 0.84
CA ASN A 15 18.51 4.30 0.64
C ASN A 15 19.07 3.51 1.80
N LEU A 16 18.18 2.87 2.57
CA LEU A 16 18.55 2.24 3.84
C LEU A 16 19.55 1.08 3.67
N ARG A 17 19.68 0.51 2.45
CA ARG A 17 20.74 -0.46 2.15
C ARG A 17 22.15 0.15 2.29
N TYR A 18 22.32 1.41 1.92
CA TYR A 18 23.59 2.13 1.99
C TYR A 18 23.67 3.05 3.22
N HIS A 19 22.51 3.45 3.75
CA HIS A 19 22.36 4.31 4.91
C HIS A 19 21.49 3.65 6.01
N PRO A 20 21.93 2.51 6.58
CA PRO A 20 21.17 1.79 7.61
C PRO A 20 20.87 2.65 8.85
N GLU A 21 21.67 3.68 9.10
CA GLU A 21 21.49 4.66 10.18
C GLU A 21 20.18 5.46 10.08
N TYR A 22 19.59 5.56 8.89
CA TYR A 22 18.28 6.19 8.69
C TYR A 22 17.12 5.21 8.86
N GLY A 23 17.42 3.94 9.13
CA GLY A 23 16.43 2.91 9.37
C GLY A 23 15.85 3.03 10.78
N SER A 24 14.56 2.77 10.92
CA SER A 24 13.97 2.52 12.25
C SER A 24 14.43 1.14 12.76
N VAL A 25 14.06 0.80 14.01
CA VAL A 25 14.30 -0.56 14.57
C VAL A 25 13.74 -1.68 13.68
N PHE A 26 12.75 -1.38 12.83
CA PHE A 26 12.19 -2.33 11.88
C PHE A 26 13.08 -2.57 10.66
N PHE A 27 13.96 -1.62 10.31
CA PHE A 27 14.87 -1.79 9.17
C PHE A 27 15.83 -2.97 9.35
N GLY A 28 16.28 -3.26 10.58
CA GLY A 28 17.11 -4.43 10.87
C GLY A 28 16.45 -5.76 10.49
N TYR A 29 15.11 -5.83 10.56
CA TYR A 29 14.36 -6.98 10.06
C TYR A 29 14.31 -6.98 8.53
N LEU A 30 14.13 -5.81 7.92
CA LEU A 30 14.00 -5.62 6.47
C LEU A 30 15.32 -5.78 5.70
N SER A 31 16.47 -5.46 6.31
CA SER A 31 17.80 -5.47 5.67
C SER A 31 18.22 -6.85 5.18
N ASN A 32 17.69 -7.91 5.79
CA ASN A 32 17.92 -9.30 5.42
C ASN A 32 16.78 -9.91 4.60
N VAL A 33 15.68 -9.18 4.36
CA VAL A 33 14.55 -9.70 3.62
C VAL A 33 14.94 -9.77 2.15
N ARG A 34 14.95 -10.99 1.61
CA ARG A 34 15.08 -11.25 0.17
C ARG A 34 13.80 -10.91 -0.60
N SER A 35 13.00 -9.95 -0.13
CA SER A 35 11.87 -9.38 -0.85
C SER A 35 12.47 -8.52 -1.94
N LEU A 36 12.93 -9.18 -3.01
CA LEU A 36 13.45 -8.50 -4.18
C LEU A 36 12.30 -7.66 -4.73
N ILE A 37 12.49 -6.34 -4.72
CA ILE A 37 11.63 -5.42 -5.45
C ILE A 37 11.40 -6.00 -6.85
N CYS A 38 10.13 -6.17 -7.22
CA CYS A 38 9.79 -6.74 -8.51
C CYS A 38 10.51 -5.94 -9.62
N PRO A 39 11.31 -6.57 -10.51
CA PRO A 39 11.99 -5.84 -11.59
C PRO A 39 11.02 -5.08 -12.49
N THR A 40 9.81 -5.62 -12.68
CA THR A 40 8.71 -4.95 -13.40
C THR A 40 8.28 -3.68 -12.69
N PHE A 41 8.06 -3.73 -11.37
CA PHE A 41 7.74 -2.56 -10.57
C PHE A 41 8.83 -1.49 -10.66
N ARG A 42 10.10 -1.86 -10.45
CA ARG A 42 11.21 -0.90 -10.48
C ARG A 42 11.32 -0.20 -11.83
N ARG A 43 11.12 -0.93 -12.94
CA ARG A 43 11.08 -0.37 -14.29
C ARG A 43 9.91 0.61 -14.44
N LEU A 44 8.72 0.18 -14.04
CA LEU A 44 7.48 0.94 -14.15
C LEU A 44 7.53 2.25 -13.35
N ALA A 45 7.96 2.16 -12.10
CA ALA A 45 8.10 3.30 -11.20
C ALA A 45 9.12 4.33 -11.73
N LYS A 46 10.27 3.85 -12.26
CA LYS A 46 11.27 4.74 -12.88
C LYS A 46 10.77 5.38 -14.17
N SER A 47 10.07 4.64 -15.03
CA SER A 47 9.52 5.21 -16.27
C SER A 47 8.37 6.18 -16.03
N GLY A 48 7.65 6.00 -14.92
CA GLY A 48 6.52 6.84 -14.52
C GLY A 48 6.90 8.08 -13.74
N TYR A 49 8.15 8.20 -13.28
CA TYR A 49 8.62 9.33 -12.48
C TYR A 49 8.42 10.64 -13.25
N ASN A 50 7.81 11.64 -12.62
CA ASN A 50 7.35 12.92 -13.21
C ASN A 50 6.16 12.83 -14.18
N HIS A 51 5.50 11.68 -14.34
CA HIS A 51 4.23 11.60 -15.06
C HIS A 51 3.10 12.26 -14.23
N PRO A 52 2.07 12.89 -14.83
CA PRO A 52 0.95 13.49 -14.08
C PRO A 52 0.18 12.52 -13.16
N ASP A 53 0.16 11.24 -13.55
CA ASP A 53 -0.48 10.17 -12.78
C ASP A 53 0.43 9.63 -11.65
N PHE A 54 1.64 10.15 -11.50
CA PHE A 54 2.53 9.76 -10.43
C PHE A 54 2.12 10.42 -9.12
N ASP A 55 2.47 9.84 -7.97
CA ASP A 55 2.15 10.46 -6.69
C ASP A 55 2.86 11.82 -6.54
N ASP A 56 2.08 12.90 -6.47
CA ASP A 56 2.59 14.28 -6.40
C ASP A 56 3.14 14.63 -5.02
N ASP A 57 2.62 13.99 -3.97
CA ASP A 57 2.89 14.34 -2.57
C ASP A 57 4.24 13.77 -2.13
N ILE A 58 4.58 12.57 -2.59
CA ILE A 58 5.73 11.85 -2.05
C ILE A 58 6.79 11.52 -3.09
N ALA A 59 6.38 11.31 -4.33
CA ALA A 59 7.26 10.76 -5.35
C ALA A 59 7.54 11.77 -6.48
N THR A 60 7.27 13.07 -6.28
CA THR A 60 7.82 14.13 -7.14
C THR A 60 8.81 14.99 -6.35
N GLY A 61 9.91 15.39 -6.99
CA GLY A 61 10.93 16.24 -6.36
C GLY A 61 12.06 15.51 -5.62
N VAL A 62 12.12 14.18 -5.67
CA VAL A 62 13.29 13.39 -5.25
C VAL A 62 14.40 13.45 -6.32
N PRO A 63 15.57 14.08 -6.08
CA PRO A 63 16.57 14.27 -7.14
C PRO A 63 17.15 12.97 -7.68
N ARG A 64 17.37 11.96 -6.80
CA ARG A 64 17.86 10.63 -7.16
C ARG A 64 16.82 9.56 -6.90
N TYR A 65 15.74 9.58 -7.69
CA TYR A 65 14.65 8.61 -7.56
C TYR A 65 15.12 7.18 -7.89
N ASN A 66 15.05 6.30 -6.89
CA ASN A 66 15.33 4.87 -7.06
C ASN A 66 14.53 4.06 -6.01
N PRO A 67 13.34 3.55 -6.37
CA PRO A 67 12.54 2.75 -5.46
C PRO A 67 13.26 1.44 -5.17
N TRP A 68 13.22 1.04 -3.91
CA TRP A 68 13.86 -0.19 -3.42
C TRP A 68 12.92 -1.08 -2.60
N MET A 69 11.71 -0.59 -2.31
CA MET A 69 10.56 -1.39 -1.86
C MET A 69 9.33 -1.08 -2.70
N ASN A 70 8.42 -2.05 -2.72
CA ASN A 70 7.11 -1.91 -3.34
C ASN A 70 6.00 -2.47 -2.45
N TYR A 71 6.29 -2.83 -1.21
CA TYR A 71 5.31 -3.40 -0.28
C TYR A 71 4.93 -2.38 0.79
N THR A 72 3.66 -2.31 1.12
CA THR A 72 3.12 -1.52 2.23
C THR A 72 2.32 -2.38 3.19
N GLN A 73 2.26 -1.95 4.45
CA GLN A 73 1.61 -2.68 5.54
C GLN A 73 0.13 -2.37 5.59
N ASN A 74 -0.70 -3.33 5.99
CA ASN A 74 -2.11 -3.08 6.27
C ASN A 74 -2.27 -2.13 7.47
N ALA A 75 -2.72 -0.90 7.25
CA ALA A 75 -2.83 0.10 8.33
C ALA A 75 -3.94 -0.20 9.36
N TYR A 76 -4.86 -1.12 9.06
CA TYR A 76 -5.86 -1.62 10.00
C TYR A 76 -5.26 -2.63 10.99
N LEU A 77 -4.01 -3.06 10.78
CA LEU A 77 -3.26 -3.91 11.69
C LEU A 77 -2.19 -3.09 12.39
N GLY A 78 -2.16 -3.15 13.71
CA GLY A 78 -1.21 -2.39 14.49
C GLY A 78 -1.57 -2.33 15.96
N PRO A 79 -0.72 -1.67 16.76
CA PRO A 79 -1.03 -1.46 18.16
C PRO A 79 -2.18 -0.46 18.30
N ARG A 80 -3.01 -0.61 19.34
CA ARG A 80 -4.15 0.30 19.58
C ARG A 80 -3.77 1.77 19.68
N ASN A 81 -2.51 2.08 20.03
CA ASN A 81 -1.99 3.43 20.11
C ASN A 81 -1.34 3.96 18.80
N SER A 82 -1.49 3.23 17.68
CA SER A 82 -1.05 3.68 16.36
C SER A 82 -1.71 5.01 15.95
N PRO A 83 -1.07 5.89 15.16
CA PRO A 83 -1.74 7.05 14.55
C PRO A 83 -3.04 6.69 13.81
N CYS A 84 -3.17 5.44 13.38
CA CYS A 84 -4.34 4.84 12.73
C CYS A 84 -5.47 4.43 13.71
N GLN A 85 -5.60 5.06 14.90
CA GLN A 85 -6.72 4.79 15.82
C GLN A 85 -8.07 5.24 15.22
N PRO A 86 -9.20 4.66 15.64
CA PRO A 86 -9.42 3.53 16.59
C PRO A 86 -9.39 2.12 15.99
N LEU A 87 -9.11 1.95 14.69
CA LEU A 87 -9.25 0.64 14.02
C LEU A 87 -7.95 -0.15 13.90
N ALA A 88 -6.90 0.14 14.66
CA ALA A 88 -5.72 -0.72 14.68
C ALA A 88 -6.01 -2.01 15.48
N TYR A 89 -6.01 -3.16 14.79
CA TYR A 89 -6.23 -4.49 15.37
C TYR A 89 -4.91 -5.24 15.52
N LYS A 90 -4.81 -6.06 16.56
CA LYS A 90 -3.71 -7.03 16.68
C LYS A 90 -3.96 -8.17 15.70
N LEU A 91 -2.89 -8.75 15.14
CA LEU A 91 -3.01 -9.93 14.28
C LEU A 91 -3.79 -11.07 14.95
N THR A 92 -3.60 -11.26 16.26
CA THR A 92 -4.32 -12.24 17.08
C THR A 92 -5.83 -12.00 17.19
N THR A 93 -6.33 -10.87 16.69
CA THR A 93 -7.76 -10.51 16.70
C THR A 93 -8.39 -10.56 15.31
N VAL A 94 -7.62 -10.92 14.29
CA VAL A 94 -8.10 -11.11 12.91
C VAL A 94 -8.97 -12.36 12.85
N LYS A 95 -10.22 -12.23 12.38
CA LYS A 95 -11.15 -13.37 12.32
C LYS A 95 -10.90 -14.31 11.15
N ASN A 96 -10.46 -13.77 10.01
CA ASN A 96 -10.24 -14.53 8.77
C ASN A 96 -8.81 -14.34 8.26
N PRO A 97 -7.80 -14.97 8.87
CA PRO A 97 -6.39 -14.72 8.54
C PRO A 97 -6.05 -14.95 7.05
N GLY A 98 -6.64 -15.95 6.42
CA GLY A 98 -6.46 -16.25 4.99
C GLY A 98 -7.15 -15.28 4.03
N SER A 99 -7.91 -14.30 4.52
CA SER A 99 -8.50 -13.25 3.69
C SER A 99 -8.19 -11.84 4.19
N THR A 100 -7.24 -11.70 5.12
CA THR A 100 -6.74 -10.41 5.60
C THR A 100 -5.27 -10.28 5.25
N PHE A 101 -4.90 -9.33 4.40
CA PHE A 101 -3.49 -9.10 4.07
C PHE A 101 -2.76 -8.38 5.22
N THR A 102 -1.46 -8.64 5.34
CA THR A 102 -0.53 -7.93 6.22
C THR A 102 0.38 -7.00 5.44
N HIS A 103 0.80 -7.42 4.25
CA HIS A 103 1.56 -6.61 3.31
C HIS A 103 0.99 -6.80 1.90
N ALA A 104 1.03 -5.76 1.08
CA ALA A 104 0.65 -5.82 -0.32
C ALA A 104 1.61 -5.00 -1.19
N ASP A 105 1.76 -5.41 -2.45
CA ASP A 105 2.39 -4.55 -3.44
C ASP A 105 1.60 -3.23 -3.55
N GLU A 106 2.28 -2.09 -3.51
CA GLU A 106 1.76 -0.76 -3.77
C GLU A 106 2.25 -0.26 -5.13
N GLY A 107 1.37 0.43 -5.85
CA GLY A 107 1.64 0.94 -7.19
C GLY A 107 2.14 2.39 -7.11
N PRO A 108 3.04 2.82 -8.01
CA PRO A 108 3.58 4.18 -7.98
C PRO A 108 2.63 5.23 -8.59
N PHE A 109 1.41 4.85 -8.97
CA PHE A 109 0.48 5.70 -9.73
C PHE A 109 -0.86 5.90 -9.03
N LYS A 110 -1.35 7.13 -9.14
CA LYS A 110 -2.75 7.50 -8.97
C LYS A 110 -3.54 7.02 -10.18
N GLU A 111 -4.73 6.49 -9.95
CA GLU A 111 -5.69 6.20 -11.01
C GLU A 111 -6.96 6.99 -10.73
N VAL A 112 -7.34 7.85 -11.69
CA VAL A 112 -8.48 8.75 -11.55
C VAL A 112 -9.73 7.96 -11.20
N GLY A 113 -10.39 8.35 -10.11
CA GLY A 113 -11.61 7.72 -9.60
C GLY A 113 -11.39 6.42 -8.80
N ILE A 114 -10.16 5.90 -8.73
CA ILE A 114 -9.84 4.69 -7.95
C ILE A 114 -9.03 5.03 -6.70
N ASN A 115 -7.89 5.69 -6.84
CA ASN A 115 -7.00 6.04 -5.72
C ASN A 115 -6.38 7.42 -5.89
N THR A 116 -6.21 8.14 -4.78
CA THR A 116 -5.57 9.45 -4.76
C THR A 116 -4.07 9.40 -4.47
N GLN A 117 -3.55 8.27 -3.98
CA GLN A 117 -2.15 8.10 -3.58
C GLN A 117 -1.51 6.89 -4.27
N GLY A 118 -0.26 7.05 -4.68
CA GLY A 118 0.61 5.98 -5.19
C GLY A 118 1.63 5.57 -4.12
N LEU A 119 2.81 5.10 -4.54
CA LEU A 119 3.89 4.72 -3.61
C LEU A 119 4.32 5.94 -2.78
N ASN A 120 3.95 5.96 -1.50
CA ASN A 120 4.04 7.15 -0.69
C ASN A 120 4.62 6.86 0.71
N ASP A 121 3.92 6.12 1.56
CA ASP A 121 4.42 5.67 2.85
C ASP A 121 4.48 4.13 2.90
N THR A 122 4.56 3.54 4.08
CA THR A 122 4.56 2.07 4.24
C THR A 122 3.26 1.54 4.83
N ALA A 123 2.16 2.29 4.71
CA ALA A 123 0.87 1.99 5.30
C ALA A 123 -0.25 2.14 4.27
N LEU A 124 -0.81 1.01 3.85
CA LEU A 124 -1.92 0.97 2.92
C LEU A 124 -3.25 1.10 3.66
N PHE A 125 -4.00 2.17 3.40
CA PHE A 125 -5.37 2.34 3.89
C PHE A 125 -6.32 2.91 2.82
N PRO A 126 -7.28 2.11 2.32
CA PRO A 126 -8.24 2.61 1.32
C PRO A 126 -9.12 3.75 1.82
N LEU A 127 -9.55 3.63 3.08
CA LEU A 127 -10.24 4.65 3.84
C LEU A 127 -9.45 4.87 5.12
N TRP A 128 -9.54 6.07 5.69
CA TRP A 128 -8.95 6.35 6.99
C TRP A 128 -9.46 5.30 8.01
N PRO A 129 -8.58 4.66 8.79
CA PRO A 129 -8.92 3.58 9.72
C PRO A 129 -9.64 4.12 10.98
N SER A 130 -10.79 4.76 10.78
CA SER A 130 -11.64 5.36 11.79
C SER A 130 -13.04 4.78 11.85
N THR A 131 -13.86 5.33 12.75
CA THR A 131 -15.30 5.02 12.80
C THR A 131 -16.02 5.20 11.47
N ASP A 132 -15.51 6.05 10.57
CA ASP A 132 -16.10 6.25 9.25
C ASP A 132 -15.99 4.99 8.39
N ALA A 133 -14.85 4.29 8.42
CA ALA A 133 -14.71 3.00 7.74
C ALA A 133 -15.71 1.97 8.28
N VAL A 134 -15.96 1.94 9.59
CA VAL A 134 -17.00 1.08 10.19
C VAL A 134 -18.39 1.47 9.68
N ALA A 135 -18.70 2.77 9.64
CA ALA A 135 -19.98 3.26 9.17
C ALA A 135 -20.21 2.90 7.69
N LYS A 136 -19.18 2.96 6.84
CA LYS A 136 -19.25 2.52 5.44
C LYS A 136 -19.56 1.03 5.31
N VAL A 137 -18.90 0.19 6.11
CA VAL A 137 -19.19 -1.26 6.14
C VAL A 137 -20.64 -1.51 6.55
N GLN A 138 -21.12 -0.83 7.60
CA GLN A 138 -22.51 -0.97 8.08
C GLN A 138 -23.52 -0.50 7.03
N GLN A 139 -23.28 0.66 6.40
CA GLN A 139 -24.12 1.21 5.35
C GLN A 139 -24.21 0.27 4.12
N ARG A 140 -23.12 -0.42 3.79
CA ARG A 140 -23.04 -1.32 2.62
C ARG A 140 -23.36 -2.78 2.97
N GLY A 141 -23.59 -3.10 4.25
CA GLY A 141 -23.88 -4.44 4.76
C GLY A 141 -22.69 -5.41 4.80
N SER A 142 -21.59 -5.12 4.10
CA SER A 142 -20.38 -5.96 4.06
C SER A 142 -19.17 -5.14 3.63
N ALA A 143 -17.98 -5.50 4.13
CA ALA A 143 -16.72 -4.92 3.67
C ALA A 143 -16.46 -5.21 2.18
N TRP A 144 -16.98 -6.34 1.66
CA TRP A 144 -16.90 -6.66 0.23
C TRP A 144 -17.70 -5.71 -0.66
N ASN A 145 -18.65 -4.95 -0.10
CA ASN A 145 -19.44 -3.97 -0.83
C ASN A 145 -18.84 -2.54 -0.76
N VAL A 146 -17.70 -2.37 -0.06
CA VAL A 146 -16.92 -1.13 -0.01
C VAL A 146 -15.84 -1.23 -1.09
N LYS A 147 -16.10 -0.58 -2.23
CA LYS A 147 -15.25 -0.59 -3.42
C LYS A 147 -14.88 0.85 -3.81
N PRO A 148 -13.74 1.07 -4.49
CA PRO A 148 -13.47 2.37 -5.09
C PRO A 148 -14.30 2.56 -6.36
N GLY A 149 -14.35 3.79 -6.86
CA GLY A 149 -15.06 4.14 -8.09
C GLY A 149 -16.44 4.75 -7.86
N PRO A 150 -17.09 5.22 -8.94
CA PRO A 150 -18.38 5.92 -8.87
C PRO A 150 -19.51 5.05 -8.31
N ASP A 151 -19.51 3.75 -8.59
CA ASP A 151 -20.48 2.79 -8.07
C ASP A 151 -20.16 2.31 -6.63
N GLY A 152 -18.98 2.70 -6.14
CA GLY A 152 -18.41 2.35 -4.86
C GLY A 152 -18.72 3.37 -3.77
N VAL A 153 -17.68 3.72 -2.99
CA VAL A 153 -17.74 4.78 -1.97
C VAL A 153 -16.95 6.02 -2.38
N GLY A 154 -16.63 6.15 -3.68
CA GLY A 154 -15.75 7.18 -4.23
C GLY A 154 -14.32 6.69 -4.39
N THR A 155 -13.38 7.62 -4.38
CA THR A 155 -11.94 7.34 -4.52
C THR A 155 -11.35 6.91 -3.18
N PHE A 156 -10.47 5.90 -3.19
CA PHE A 156 -9.68 5.52 -2.02
C PHE A 156 -8.43 6.40 -1.87
N ALA A 157 -7.80 6.38 -0.69
CA ALA A 157 -6.45 6.91 -0.53
C ALA A 157 -5.46 5.94 -1.20
N ASP A 158 -5.26 4.76 -0.61
CA ASP A 158 -4.35 3.72 -1.12
C ASP A 158 -5.08 2.50 -1.69
N VAL A 159 -4.40 1.80 -2.58
CA VAL A 159 -4.87 0.53 -3.15
C VAL A 159 -3.73 -0.45 -3.36
N ILE A 160 -4.06 -1.75 -3.27
CA ILE A 160 -3.19 -2.80 -3.80
C ILE A 160 -2.82 -2.43 -5.24
N ALA A 161 -1.57 -2.66 -5.60
CA ALA A 161 -1.10 -2.39 -6.95
C ALA A 161 -1.77 -3.31 -7.97
N GLY A 162 -1.93 -2.86 -9.22
CA GLY A 162 -2.42 -3.72 -10.31
C GLY A 162 -1.48 -3.72 -11.50
N PHE A 163 -0.18 -3.83 -11.27
CA PHE A 163 0.80 -3.93 -12.35
C PHE A 163 1.20 -5.38 -12.68
N HIS A 164 0.86 -6.37 -11.85
CA HIS A 164 1.00 -7.77 -12.23
C HIS A 164 -0.23 -8.25 -12.98
N GLN A 165 -0.05 -9.09 -14.00
CA GLN A 165 -1.16 -9.63 -14.78
C GLN A 165 -2.10 -8.55 -15.36
N ALA A 166 -1.59 -7.33 -15.61
CA ALA A 166 -2.36 -6.20 -16.13
C ALA A 166 -2.64 -6.38 -17.63
N PRO A 167 -3.89 -6.58 -18.06
CA PRO A 167 -4.21 -6.75 -19.48
C PRO A 167 -3.91 -5.47 -20.26
N SER A 168 -3.08 -5.55 -21.30
CA SER A 168 -2.80 -4.43 -22.21
C SER A 168 -2.39 -3.11 -21.51
N GLY A 169 -1.70 -3.19 -20.39
CA GLY A 169 -1.28 -2.01 -19.61
C GLY A 169 -2.40 -1.37 -18.78
N ASN A 170 -3.60 -1.95 -18.73
CA ASN A 170 -4.65 -1.53 -17.80
C ASN A 170 -4.24 -1.88 -16.36
N ARG A 171 -3.62 -0.90 -15.72
CA ARG A 171 -3.15 -0.96 -14.32
C ARG A 171 -4.28 -1.16 -13.31
N VAL A 172 -5.54 -0.89 -13.67
CA VAL A 172 -6.69 -1.11 -12.79
C VAL A 172 -7.11 -2.59 -12.78
N ALA A 173 -7.05 -3.23 -13.94
CA ALA A 173 -7.45 -4.62 -14.13
C ALA A 173 -6.36 -5.65 -13.73
N GLY A 174 -5.16 -5.18 -13.38
CA GLY A 174 -4.12 -6.06 -12.86
C GLY A 174 -4.31 -6.40 -11.38
N LYS A 175 -3.33 -7.15 -10.86
CA LYS A 175 -3.27 -7.63 -9.48
C LYS A 175 -1.95 -7.22 -8.83
N GLY A 176 -1.93 -7.29 -7.50
CA GLY A 176 -0.75 -7.11 -6.67
C GLY A 176 -0.53 -8.36 -5.83
N ASN A 177 0.71 -8.67 -5.48
CA ASN A 177 0.98 -9.76 -4.55
C ASN A 177 0.64 -9.28 -3.14
N CYS A 178 -0.10 -10.10 -2.41
CA CYS A 178 -0.46 -9.86 -1.02
C CYS A 178 0.05 -11.01 -0.16
N ALA A 179 0.71 -10.66 0.95
CA ALA A 179 1.01 -11.60 2.03
C ALA A 179 -0.13 -11.55 3.05
N PHE A 180 -0.70 -12.70 3.38
CA PHE A 180 -1.86 -12.83 4.25
C PHE A 180 -1.48 -13.13 5.70
N ALA A 181 -2.42 -12.91 6.62
CA ALA A 181 -2.21 -13.07 8.06
C ALA A 181 -1.97 -14.53 8.49
N ASP A 182 -2.32 -15.51 7.67
CA ASP A 182 -1.96 -16.92 7.85
C ASP A 182 -0.60 -17.31 7.25
N GLY A 183 0.09 -16.35 6.61
CA GLY A 183 1.42 -16.52 6.03
C GLY A 183 1.46 -16.91 4.55
N HIS A 184 0.32 -17.15 3.89
CA HIS A 184 0.36 -17.43 2.44
C HIS A 184 0.53 -16.14 1.62
N VAL A 185 0.95 -16.30 0.36
CA VAL A 185 1.04 -15.21 -0.61
C VAL A 185 0.14 -15.52 -1.80
N ALA A 186 -0.73 -14.57 -2.16
CA ALA A 186 -1.62 -14.71 -3.30
C ALA A 186 -1.83 -13.38 -4.03
N PRO A 187 -2.10 -13.40 -5.35
CA PRO A 187 -2.42 -12.19 -6.10
C PRO A 187 -3.84 -11.71 -5.79
N ALA A 188 -4.00 -10.42 -5.52
CA ALA A 188 -5.28 -9.80 -5.20
C ALA A 188 -5.62 -8.65 -6.16
N SER A 189 -6.91 -8.44 -6.39
CA SER A 189 -7.41 -7.31 -7.17
C SER A 189 -7.29 -6.01 -6.39
N ARG A 190 -6.98 -4.92 -7.08
CA ARG A 190 -7.04 -3.56 -6.52
C ARG A 190 -8.42 -3.22 -5.97
N MET A 191 -9.47 -3.74 -6.61
CA MET A 191 -10.85 -3.52 -6.19
C MET A 191 -11.16 -4.21 -4.86
N ASP A 192 -10.37 -5.20 -4.46
CA ASP A 192 -10.56 -5.94 -3.21
C ASP A 192 -9.74 -5.37 -2.05
N THR A 193 -9.09 -4.21 -2.24
CA THR A 193 -8.20 -3.65 -1.22
C THR A 193 -8.90 -3.49 0.13
N PHE A 194 -10.06 -2.82 0.19
CA PHE A 194 -10.75 -2.60 1.47
C PHE A 194 -11.16 -3.91 2.16
N PRO A 195 -11.90 -4.85 1.53
CA PRO A 195 -12.28 -6.07 2.19
C PRO A 195 -11.10 -6.94 2.62
N LEU A 196 -10.00 -6.95 1.86
CA LEU A 196 -8.80 -7.71 2.21
C LEU A 196 -7.95 -7.00 3.28
N ALA A 197 -8.06 -5.68 3.46
CA ALA A 197 -7.46 -4.98 4.59
C ALA A 197 -8.26 -5.18 5.88
N TRP A 198 -9.58 -5.39 5.76
CA TRP A 198 -10.50 -5.38 6.88
C TRP A 198 -10.28 -6.57 7.83
N PRO A 199 -9.97 -6.35 9.12
CA PRO A 199 -9.54 -7.43 10.02
C PRO A 199 -10.69 -8.17 10.75
N ARG A 200 -11.96 -7.96 10.36
CA ARG A 200 -13.14 -8.48 11.08
C ARG A 200 -13.87 -9.63 10.41
#